data_AF-E6UCN4-F1
#
_entry.id   AF-E6UCN4-F1
#
_cell.length_a   1.000
_cell.length_b   1.000
_cell.length_c   1.000
_cell.angle_alpha   90.00
_cell.angle_beta   90.00
_cell.angle_gamma   90.00
#
_symmetry.space_group_name_H-M   'P 1'
#
loop_
_entity.id
_entity.type
_entity.pdbx_description
1 polymer ?
#
loop_
_entity_poly.entity_id
_entity_poly.type
_entity_poly.pdbx_seq_one_letter_code
_entity_poly.pdbx_strand_id
1 'polypeptide(L)'
;MDTHEKNRIIFNEAKKYLEQNANSLKYQQYFIMPKTDTLEEAFEVAVSSVRDITVISGVIHYNENYSIIKECLFDFDYKKVLNQYGSGKDERYQKLYRLFRDKIISDGEDTPNNSWCKFARNICGVADYLSNFNSIEELLCYLNQPNNTDERIQLAKEIVSRNIFLWKFKMVCNWLKDIGANGFAKPDNVLTYIMTGLKLADDNDESVFKAVNLMAEDTNTSVFIIDRVLWLIGTSDASVIKEIERKRGSNKEDFVKIVLSKINDN
;
A
#
# COMPACT_ATOMS: atom_id res chain seq x y z
N MET A 1 0.19 29.76 -14.59
CA MET A 1 0.73 29.06 -13.41
C MET A 1 1.61 27.91 -13.86
N ASP A 2 2.84 27.80 -13.31
CA ASP A 2 3.70 26.64 -13.56
C ASP A 2 3.28 25.42 -12.73
N THR A 3 3.84 24.24 -13.03
CA THR A 3 3.50 22.99 -12.33
C THR A 3 3.79 23.04 -10.83
N HIS A 4 4.88 23.71 -10.42
CA HIS A 4 5.31 23.76 -9.04
C HIS A 4 4.38 24.64 -8.20
N GLU A 5 3.99 25.79 -8.73
CA GLU A 5 2.98 26.67 -8.13
C GLU A 5 1.62 25.97 -8.05
N LYS A 6 1.24 25.27 -9.11
CA LYS A 6 0.01 24.47 -9.12
C LYS A 6 0.01 23.40 -8.01
N ASN A 7 1.10 22.67 -7.84
CA ASN A 7 1.23 21.66 -6.77
C ASN A 7 1.08 22.27 -5.37
N ARG A 8 1.71 23.42 -5.12
CA ARG A 8 1.58 24.15 -3.85
C ARG A 8 0.15 24.58 -3.55
N ILE A 9 -0.56 25.13 -4.55
CA ILE A 9 -1.96 25.54 -4.39
C ILE A 9 -2.83 24.31 -4.11
N ILE A 10 -2.71 23.27 -4.92
CA ILE A 10 -3.50 22.04 -4.80
C ILE A 10 -3.36 21.44 -3.40
N PHE A 11 -2.14 21.28 -2.92
CA PHE A 11 -1.92 20.64 -1.63
C PHE A 11 -2.39 21.52 -0.44
N ASN A 12 -2.26 22.84 -0.55
CA ASN A 12 -2.84 23.75 0.44
C ASN A 12 -4.37 23.67 0.48
N GLU A 13 -5.02 23.55 -0.68
CA GLU A 13 -6.47 23.34 -0.74
C GLU A 13 -6.89 21.95 -0.25
N ALA A 14 -6.07 20.91 -0.47
CA ALA A 14 -6.29 19.58 0.09
C ALA A 14 -6.34 19.60 1.62
N LYS A 15 -5.36 20.26 2.26
CA LYS A 15 -5.34 20.41 3.73
C LYS A 15 -6.58 21.14 4.25
N LYS A 16 -6.93 22.29 3.65
CA LYS A 16 -8.14 23.05 4.02
C LYS A 16 -9.41 22.21 3.84
N TYR A 17 -9.51 21.47 2.74
CA TYR A 17 -10.66 20.61 2.49
C TYR A 17 -10.78 19.54 3.57
N LEU A 18 -9.67 18.88 3.93
CA LEU A 18 -9.66 17.88 4.99
C LEU A 18 -10.04 18.49 6.35
N GLU A 19 -9.45 19.64 6.72
CA GLU A 19 -9.75 20.35 7.98
C GLU A 19 -11.23 20.75 8.10
N GLN A 20 -11.87 21.16 7.00
CA GLN A 20 -13.26 21.59 6.98
C GLN A 20 -14.27 20.44 7.00
N ASN A 21 -13.88 19.26 6.51
CA ASN A 21 -14.79 18.14 6.31
C ASN A 21 -14.45 16.94 7.21
N ALA A 22 -13.45 17.03 8.09
CA ALA A 22 -13.04 15.93 8.94
C ALA A 22 -12.74 16.35 10.38
N ASN A 23 -13.01 15.45 11.34
CA ASN A 23 -12.67 15.70 12.73
C ASN A 23 -11.15 15.62 12.96
N SER A 24 -10.53 16.77 13.25
CA SER A 24 -9.08 16.90 13.43
C SER A 24 -8.50 16.03 14.53
N LEU A 25 -9.22 15.81 15.63
CA LEU A 25 -8.76 14.92 16.71
C LEU A 25 -8.67 13.46 16.28
N LYS A 26 -9.35 13.09 15.19
CA LYS A 26 -9.41 11.70 14.74
C LYS A 26 -8.51 11.39 13.57
N TYR A 27 -8.42 12.28 12.57
CA TYR A 27 -7.56 11.99 11.40
C TYR A 27 -6.06 12.18 11.68
N GLN A 28 -5.68 12.92 12.72
CA GLN A 28 -4.27 13.18 13.05
C GLN A 28 -3.44 11.91 13.24
N GLN A 29 -4.05 10.82 13.74
CA GLN A 29 -3.37 9.53 13.91
C GLN A 29 -2.88 8.94 12.58
N TYR A 30 -3.53 9.26 11.46
CA TYR A 30 -3.14 8.77 10.13
C TYR A 30 -1.90 9.49 9.57
N PHE A 31 -1.43 10.55 10.23
CA PHE A 31 -0.21 11.27 9.87
C PHE A 31 1.03 10.75 10.60
N ILE A 32 0.86 9.77 11.49
CA ILE A 32 1.97 9.03 12.06
C ILE A 32 2.40 7.98 11.04
N MET A 33 3.60 8.12 10.50
CA MET A 33 4.15 7.13 9.58
C MET A 33 4.31 5.79 10.30
N PRO A 34 3.70 4.71 9.78
CA PRO A 34 3.95 3.37 10.31
C PRO A 34 5.44 3.06 10.25
N LYS A 35 5.92 2.34 11.26
CA LYS A 35 7.26 1.80 11.29
C LYS A 35 7.21 0.45 12.00
N THR A 36 7.89 -0.52 11.43
CA THR A 36 8.12 -1.82 12.06
C THR A 36 9.48 -1.84 12.75
N ASP A 37 9.57 -2.57 13.85
CA ASP A 37 10.78 -2.73 14.66
C ASP A 37 11.45 -4.10 14.45
N THR A 38 10.81 -5.03 13.74
CA THR A 38 11.37 -6.35 13.42
C THR A 38 11.07 -6.80 11.98
N LEU A 39 11.82 -7.79 11.49
CA LEU A 39 11.54 -8.40 10.18
C LEU A 39 10.26 -9.23 10.20
N GLU A 40 9.91 -9.81 11.36
CA GLU A 40 8.65 -10.53 11.58
C GLU A 40 7.44 -9.60 11.47
N GLU A 41 7.52 -8.38 12.02
CA GLU A 41 6.48 -7.36 11.82
C GLU A 41 6.39 -6.92 10.36
N ALA A 42 7.52 -6.68 9.69
CA ALA A 42 7.53 -6.36 8.26
C ALA A 42 6.92 -7.48 7.40
N PHE A 43 7.15 -8.74 7.80
CA PHE A 43 6.52 -9.92 7.22
C PHE A 43 5.02 -9.97 7.48
N GLU A 44 4.56 -9.70 8.70
CA GLU A 44 3.14 -9.62 9.03
C GLU A 44 2.42 -8.54 8.21
N VAL A 45 3.01 -7.34 8.08
CA VAL A 45 2.47 -6.27 7.22
C VAL A 45 2.31 -6.77 5.79
N ALA A 46 3.32 -7.47 5.26
CA ALA A 46 3.26 -8.06 3.93
C ALA A 46 2.13 -9.09 3.79
N VAL A 47 1.98 -10.02 4.74
CA VAL A 47 0.91 -11.03 4.72
C VAL A 47 -0.46 -10.33 4.75
N SER A 48 -0.61 -9.31 5.60
CA SER A 48 -1.86 -8.58 5.78
C SER A 48 -2.28 -7.71 4.58
N SER A 49 -1.33 -7.40 3.68
CA SER A 49 -1.56 -6.62 2.46
C SER A 49 -2.55 -7.27 1.49
N VAL A 50 -2.83 -8.57 1.65
CA VAL A 50 -3.84 -9.28 0.85
C VAL A 50 -5.23 -8.63 0.95
N ARG A 51 -5.50 -7.92 2.05
CA ARG A 51 -6.72 -7.14 2.28
C ARG A 51 -6.96 -6.09 1.21
N ASP A 52 -5.89 -5.56 0.62
CA ASP A 52 -5.94 -4.54 -0.43
C ASP A 52 -6.20 -5.12 -1.84
N ILE A 53 -6.18 -6.45 -1.99
CA ILE A 53 -6.40 -7.13 -3.27
C ILE A 53 -7.84 -7.63 -3.30
N THR A 54 -8.79 -6.81 -3.77
CA THR A 54 -10.25 -7.04 -3.67
C THR A 54 -10.68 -8.48 -3.96
N VAL A 55 -10.23 -9.06 -5.08
CA VAL A 55 -10.62 -10.43 -5.50
C VAL A 55 -10.12 -11.50 -4.52
N ILE A 56 -8.98 -11.28 -3.90
CA ILE A 56 -8.37 -12.25 -2.97
C ILE A 56 -8.87 -11.99 -1.55
N SER A 57 -9.01 -10.72 -1.15
CA SER A 57 -9.50 -10.31 0.16
C SER A 57 -10.84 -10.97 0.51
N GLY A 58 -11.80 -10.97 -0.42
CA GLY A 58 -13.11 -11.62 -0.25
C GLY A 58 -13.10 -13.15 -0.30
N VAL A 59 -11.94 -13.79 -0.45
CA VAL A 59 -11.78 -15.26 -0.35
C VAL A 59 -10.96 -15.62 0.88
N ILE A 60 -9.93 -14.84 1.18
CA ILE A 60 -9.02 -15.11 2.30
C ILE A 60 -9.64 -14.70 3.63
N HIS A 61 -10.49 -13.66 3.64
CA HIS A 61 -11.09 -13.13 4.87
C HIS A 61 -10.06 -12.96 5.99
N TYR A 62 -8.94 -12.28 5.68
CA TYR A 62 -7.73 -12.28 6.52
C TYR A 62 -8.01 -11.98 8.00
N ASN A 63 -8.86 -11.00 8.30
CA ASN A 63 -9.18 -10.63 9.68
C ASN A 63 -9.95 -11.75 10.41
N GLU A 64 -10.88 -12.44 9.74
CA GLU A 64 -11.66 -13.54 10.32
C GLU A 64 -10.77 -14.78 10.55
N ASN A 65 -9.82 -15.01 9.64
CA ASN A 65 -8.90 -16.14 9.68
C ASN A 65 -7.57 -15.83 10.35
N TYR A 66 -7.39 -14.65 10.96
CA TYR A 66 -6.10 -14.16 11.44
C TYR A 66 -5.38 -15.14 12.36
N SER A 67 -6.07 -15.67 13.38
CA SER A 67 -5.47 -16.60 14.36
C SER A 67 -4.98 -17.88 13.72
N ILE A 68 -5.74 -18.42 12.75
CA ILE A 68 -5.35 -19.64 12.01
C ILE A 68 -4.17 -19.34 11.09
N ILE A 69 -4.21 -18.21 10.37
CA ILE A 69 -3.11 -17.77 9.50
C ILE A 69 -1.83 -17.60 10.32
N LYS A 70 -1.91 -16.92 11.46
CA LYS A 70 -0.79 -16.71 12.37
C LYS A 70 -0.18 -18.03 12.85
N GLU A 71 -1.02 -18.99 13.23
CA GLU A 71 -0.58 -20.33 13.64
C GLU A 71 0.12 -21.07 12.49
N CYS A 72 -0.44 -21.06 11.28
CA CYS A 72 0.15 -21.66 10.09
C CYS A 72 1.49 -21.03 9.69
N LEU A 73 1.75 -19.79 10.13
CA LEU A 73 2.95 -19.04 9.84
C LEU A 73 3.90 -18.95 11.04
N PHE A 74 3.72 -19.81 12.05
CA PHE A 74 4.58 -19.87 13.23
C PHE A 74 4.71 -18.52 13.95
N ASP A 75 3.58 -17.84 14.18
CA ASP A 75 3.56 -16.49 14.74
C ASP A 75 4.34 -15.46 13.90
N PHE A 76 4.26 -15.61 12.56
CA PHE A 76 4.97 -14.78 11.57
C PHE A 76 6.50 -14.92 11.59
N ASP A 77 7.04 -16.04 12.07
CA ASP A 77 8.45 -16.39 11.94
C ASP A 77 8.78 -16.74 10.48
N TYR A 78 9.20 -15.73 9.73
CA TYR A 78 9.47 -15.85 8.29
C TYR A 78 10.59 -16.86 7.98
N LYS A 79 11.56 -17.05 8.90
CA LYS A 79 12.64 -18.03 8.72
C LYS A 79 12.11 -19.46 8.83
N LYS A 80 11.22 -19.73 9.79
CA LYS A 80 10.53 -21.02 9.89
C LYS A 80 9.62 -21.27 8.69
N VAL A 81 8.88 -20.25 8.25
CA VAL A 81 8.06 -20.33 7.02
C VAL A 81 8.94 -20.72 5.82
N LEU A 82 10.04 -20.02 5.58
CA LEU A 82 10.96 -20.31 4.48
C LEU A 82 11.57 -21.72 4.58
N ASN A 83 11.96 -22.14 5.78
CA ASN A 83 12.51 -23.49 6.00
C ASN A 83 11.48 -24.59 5.70
N GLN A 84 10.26 -24.44 6.23
CA GLN A 84 9.21 -25.46 6.13
C GLN A 84 8.53 -25.49 4.76
N TYR A 85 8.24 -24.32 4.20
CA TYR A 85 7.41 -24.13 3.02
C TYR A 85 8.18 -23.61 1.80
N GLY A 86 9.47 -23.33 1.95
CA GLY A 86 10.29 -22.86 0.85
C GLY A 86 9.98 -21.44 0.40
N SER A 87 10.51 -21.11 -0.77
CA SER A 87 10.33 -19.84 -1.47
C SER A 87 9.08 -19.89 -2.34
N GLY A 88 8.59 -18.72 -2.78
CA GLY A 88 7.54 -18.63 -3.80
C GLY A 88 7.94 -19.17 -5.19
N LYS A 89 9.19 -19.60 -5.38
CA LYS A 89 9.72 -20.14 -6.64
C LYS A 89 9.80 -21.67 -6.65
N ASP A 90 9.78 -22.31 -5.49
CA ASP A 90 9.82 -23.76 -5.37
C ASP A 90 8.43 -24.35 -5.07
N GLU A 91 8.19 -25.63 -5.33
CA GLU A 91 6.85 -26.21 -5.16
C GLU A 91 6.46 -26.45 -3.69
N ARG A 92 7.36 -26.23 -2.72
CA ARG A 92 7.07 -26.50 -1.31
C ARG A 92 6.04 -25.53 -0.73
N TYR A 93 5.80 -24.36 -1.36
CA TYR A 93 4.71 -23.47 -0.92
C TYR A 93 3.35 -24.17 -0.98
N GLN A 94 3.22 -25.22 -1.81
CA GLN A 94 2.01 -26.03 -1.86
C GLN A 94 1.69 -26.67 -0.50
N LYS A 95 2.68 -26.95 0.34
CA LYS A 95 2.43 -27.44 1.71
C LYS A 95 1.68 -26.41 2.56
N LEU A 96 2.06 -25.13 2.48
CA LEU A 96 1.35 -24.05 3.16
C LEU A 96 -0.05 -23.85 2.57
N TYR A 97 -0.17 -23.92 1.24
CA TYR A 97 -1.48 -23.89 0.57
C TYR A 97 -2.41 -24.99 1.09
N ARG A 98 -1.94 -26.24 1.14
CA ARG A 98 -2.72 -27.37 1.66
C ARG A 98 -3.08 -27.19 3.12
N LEU A 99 -2.14 -26.74 3.95
CA LEU A 99 -2.41 -26.43 5.35
C LEU A 99 -3.53 -25.39 5.53
N PHE A 100 -3.56 -24.33 4.70
CA PHE A 100 -4.68 -23.39 4.72
C PHE A 100 -6.00 -24.05 4.32
N ARG A 101 -6.01 -24.83 3.23
CA ARG A 101 -7.22 -25.53 2.76
C ARG A 101 -7.76 -26.55 3.78
N ASP A 102 -6.89 -27.16 4.57
CA ASP A 102 -7.26 -28.13 5.59
C ASP A 102 -7.85 -27.46 6.84
N LYS A 103 -7.32 -26.29 7.22
CA LYS A 103 -7.73 -25.57 8.44
C LYS A 103 -8.84 -24.55 8.24
N ILE A 104 -9.01 -24.05 7.01
CA ILE A 104 -9.95 -22.98 6.68
C ILE A 104 -10.90 -23.50 5.61
N ILE A 105 -12.19 -23.57 5.97
CA ILE A 105 -13.23 -23.97 5.03
C ILE A 105 -13.27 -22.94 3.91
N SER A 106 -13.00 -23.39 2.68
CA SER A 106 -13.03 -22.53 1.51
C SER A 106 -13.44 -23.29 0.27
N ASP A 107 -14.27 -22.65 -0.54
CA ASP A 107 -14.76 -23.20 -1.81
C ASP A 107 -13.73 -23.03 -2.95
N GLY A 108 -14.00 -23.68 -4.07
CA GLY A 108 -13.24 -23.52 -5.31
C GLY A 108 -12.19 -24.61 -5.54
N GLU A 109 -11.92 -24.85 -6.83
CA GLU A 109 -11.05 -25.91 -7.29
C GLU A 109 -9.59 -25.71 -6.90
N ASP A 110 -8.90 -26.83 -6.72
CA ASP A 110 -7.46 -26.87 -6.47
C ASP A 110 -6.68 -26.65 -7.77
N THR A 111 -6.33 -25.40 -8.01
CA THR A 111 -5.52 -25.02 -9.17
C THR A 111 -4.44 -24.00 -8.77
N PRO A 112 -3.40 -23.80 -9.59
CA PRO A 112 -2.45 -22.70 -9.40
C PRO A 112 -3.11 -21.31 -9.38
N ASN A 113 -4.33 -21.20 -9.92
CA ASN A 113 -5.09 -19.95 -9.96
C ASN A 113 -5.93 -19.69 -8.71
N ASN A 114 -6.04 -20.67 -7.80
CA ASN A 114 -6.76 -20.54 -6.55
C ASN A 114 -6.17 -19.40 -5.68
N SER A 115 -7.03 -18.59 -5.06
CA SER A 115 -6.62 -17.45 -4.23
C SER A 115 -5.73 -17.85 -3.05
N TRP A 116 -6.03 -18.97 -2.38
CA TRP A 116 -5.21 -19.51 -1.29
C TRP A 116 -3.86 -20.01 -1.79
N CYS A 117 -3.81 -20.60 -2.99
CA CYS A 117 -2.56 -21.05 -3.61
C CYS A 117 -1.66 -19.85 -3.94
N LYS A 118 -2.23 -18.81 -4.55
CA LYS A 118 -1.52 -17.56 -4.83
C LYS A 118 -1.06 -16.87 -3.54
N PHE A 119 -1.89 -16.87 -2.50
CA PHE A 119 -1.58 -16.28 -1.20
C PHE A 119 -0.42 -17.01 -0.51
N ALA A 120 -0.49 -18.34 -0.41
CA ALA A 120 0.61 -19.15 0.15
C ALA A 120 1.93 -18.93 -0.61
N ARG A 121 1.88 -18.93 -1.94
CA ARG A 121 3.04 -18.65 -2.79
C ARG A 121 3.62 -17.26 -2.52
N ASN A 122 2.75 -16.25 -2.39
CA ASN A 122 3.15 -14.88 -2.09
C ASN A 122 3.88 -14.78 -0.75
N ILE A 123 3.30 -15.36 0.30
CA ILE A 123 3.88 -15.40 1.66
C ILE A 123 5.29 -16.01 1.62
N CYS A 124 5.45 -17.16 0.95
CA CYS A 124 6.75 -17.81 0.82
C CYS A 124 7.76 -16.95 0.03
N GLY A 125 7.31 -16.20 -0.98
CA GLY A 125 8.14 -15.24 -1.71
C GLY A 125 8.61 -14.07 -0.87
N VAL A 126 7.76 -13.53 0.01
CA VAL A 126 8.15 -12.47 0.95
C VAL A 126 9.12 -13.01 2.00
N ALA A 127 8.88 -14.21 2.54
CA ALA A 127 9.78 -14.84 3.50
C ALA A 127 11.19 -15.03 2.91
N ASP A 128 11.27 -15.49 1.65
CA ASP A 128 12.52 -15.59 0.89
C ASP A 128 13.19 -14.22 0.73
N TYR A 129 12.44 -13.18 0.34
CA TYR A 129 12.97 -11.83 0.23
C TYR A 129 13.57 -11.31 1.54
N LEU A 130 12.85 -11.44 2.65
CA LEU A 130 13.29 -10.96 3.97
C LEU A 130 14.49 -11.75 4.52
N SER A 131 14.72 -12.97 4.04
CA SER A 131 15.89 -13.78 4.43
C SER A 131 17.23 -13.22 3.96
N ASN A 132 17.21 -12.26 3.03
CA ASN A 132 18.41 -11.55 2.57
C ASN A 132 18.90 -10.47 3.56
N PHE A 133 18.18 -10.23 4.66
CA PHE A 133 18.50 -9.19 5.64
C PHE A 133 18.62 -9.81 7.03
N ASN A 134 19.57 -9.30 7.82
CA ASN A 134 19.80 -9.77 9.19
C ASN A 134 18.93 -9.03 10.22
N SER A 135 18.51 -7.80 9.91
CA SER A 135 17.66 -6.98 10.78
C SER A 135 16.76 -6.02 9.99
N ILE A 136 15.79 -5.42 10.69
CA ILE A 136 14.92 -4.40 10.08
C ILE A 136 15.70 -3.13 9.71
N GLU A 137 16.76 -2.80 10.44
CA GLU A 137 17.62 -1.66 10.14
C GLU A 137 18.38 -1.86 8.83
N GLU A 138 18.88 -3.08 8.59
CA GLU A 138 19.54 -3.42 7.32
C GLU A 138 18.56 -3.31 6.14
N LEU A 139 17.35 -3.85 6.30
CA LEU A 139 16.29 -3.74 5.31
C LEU A 139 15.93 -2.27 5.04
N LEU A 140 15.63 -1.48 6.07
CA LEU A 140 15.27 -0.07 5.90
C LEU A 140 16.43 0.77 5.37
N CYS A 141 17.68 0.45 5.72
CA CYS A 141 18.85 1.10 5.14
C CYS A 141 18.89 0.87 3.63
N TYR A 142 18.74 -0.38 3.18
CA TYR A 142 18.67 -0.73 1.75
C TYR A 142 17.50 -0.05 1.04
N LEU A 143 16.29 -0.10 1.62
CA LEU A 143 15.08 0.46 1.00
C LEU A 143 15.10 1.99 0.88
N ASN A 144 15.90 2.67 1.72
CA ASN A 144 16.05 4.13 1.71
C ASN A 144 17.28 4.63 0.93
N GLN A 145 18.04 3.75 0.27
CA GLN A 145 19.16 4.15 -0.61
C GLN A 145 18.75 5.02 -1.81
N PRO A 146 17.57 4.83 -2.45
CA PRO A 146 17.15 5.67 -3.57
C PRO A 146 17.06 7.16 -3.23
N ASN A 147 17.78 7.97 -3.99
CA ASN A 147 17.88 9.42 -3.79
C ASN A 147 16.77 10.19 -4.52
N ASN A 148 16.26 9.63 -5.62
CA ASN A 148 15.23 10.27 -6.44
C ASN A 148 14.07 9.31 -6.75
N THR A 149 13.02 9.87 -7.34
CA THR A 149 11.78 9.17 -7.66
C THR A 149 11.97 8.03 -8.66
N ASP A 150 12.86 8.17 -9.65
CA ASP A 150 13.11 7.12 -10.64
C ASP A 150 13.85 5.92 -10.03
N GLU A 151 14.82 6.17 -9.14
CA GLU A 151 15.50 5.12 -8.36
C GLU A 151 14.51 4.37 -7.44
N ARG A 152 13.54 5.06 -6.84
CA ARG A 152 12.48 4.42 -6.03
C ARG A 152 11.57 3.54 -6.88
N ILE A 153 11.22 3.99 -8.10
CA ILE A 153 10.45 3.18 -9.05
C ILE A 153 11.23 1.93 -9.44
N GLN A 154 12.52 2.07 -9.72
CA GLN A 154 13.39 0.95 -10.07
C GLN A 154 13.48 -0.05 -8.92
N LEU A 155 13.69 0.41 -7.68
CA LEU A 155 13.69 -0.46 -6.49
C LEU A 155 12.37 -1.24 -6.35
N ALA A 156 11.22 -0.56 -6.49
CA ALA A 156 9.93 -1.23 -6.41
C ALA A 156 9.74 -2.27 -7.54
N LYS A 157 10.19 -1.98 -8.76
CA LYS A 157 10.17 -2.92 -9.89
C LYS A 157 11.08 -4.12 -9.66
N GLU A 158 12.25 -3.92 -9.06
CA GLU A 158 13.15 -5.01 -8.68
C GLU A 158 12.48 -5.94 -7.67
N ILE A 159 11.80 -5.40 -6.66
CA ILE A 159 11.04 -6.20 -5.69
C ILE A 159 9.90 -6.97 -6.37
N VAL A 160 9.15 -6.34 -7.28
CA VAL A 160 8.14 -7.02 -8.11
C VAL A 160 8.76 -8.18 -8.90
N SER A 161 9.94 -7.96 -9.50
CA SER A 161 10.62 -8.96 -10.33
C SER A 161 11.12 -10.19 -9.56
N ARG A 162 11.27 -10.08 -8.23
CA ARG A 162 11.65 -11.21 -7.37
C ARG A 162 10.53 -12.25 -7.20
N ASN A 163 9.43 -12.12 -7.95
CA ASN A 163 8.30 -13.05 -8.04
C ASN A 163 7.46 -13.15 -6.76
N ILE A 164 7.21 -12.01 -6.11
CA ILE A 164 6.10 -11.90 -5.16
C ILE A 164 4.81 -11.85 -6.01
N PHE A 165 4.30 -13.03 -6.39
CA PHE A 165 3.35 -13.22 -7.50
C PHE A 165 2.07 -12.37 -7.42
N LEU A 166 1.62 -12.01 -6.22
CA LEU A 166 0.43 -11.18 -6.05
C LEU A 166 0.71 -9.68 -6.09
N TRP A 167 1.95 -9.27 -5.86
CA TRP A 167 2.29 -7.87 -5.73
C TRP A 167 2.71 -7.27 -7.06
N LYS A 168 1.86 -6.36 -7.54
CA LYS A 168 2.22 -5.37 -8.55
C LYS A 168 2.85 -4.14 -7.88
N PHE A 169 3.35 -3.22 -8.70
CA PHE A 169 4.00 -1.99 -8.27
C PHE A 169 3.29 -1.28 -7.10
N LYS A 170 1.98 -1.02 -7.21
CA LYS A 170 1.21 -0.38 -6.13
C LYS A 170 1.21 -1.13 -4.80
N MET A 171 1.25 -2.46 -4.82
CA MET A 171 1.24 -3.28 -3.61
C MET A 171 2.61 -3.27 -2.93
N VAL A 172 3.68 -3.33 -3.72
CA VAL A 172 5.04 -3.13 -3.20
C VAL A 172 5.16 -1.75 -2.57
N CYS A 173 4.71 -0.69 -3.26
CA CYS A 173 4.75 0.66 -2.69
C CYS A 173 3.94 0.77 -1.39
N ASN A 174 2.79 0.11 -1.29
CA ASN A 174 2.02 0.12 -0.04
C ASN A 174 2.78 -0.57 1.10
N TRP A 175 3.33 -1.75 0.84
CA TRP A 175 4.11 -2.48 1.84
C TRP A 175 5.34 -1.67 2.29
N LEU A 176 6.11 -1.12 1.35
CA LEU A 176 7.28 -0.29 1.63
C LEU A 176 6.92 0.91 2.52
N LYS A 177 5.84 1.62 2.18
CA LYS A 177 5.31 2.72 2.99
C LYS A 177 4.92 2.26 4.40
N ASP A 178 4.20 1.14 4.51
CA ASP A 178 3.65 0.66 5.78
C ASP A 178 4.69 -0.01 6.71
N ILE A 179 5.89 -0.32 6.22
CA ILE A 179 7.04 -0.74 7.06
C ILE A 179 7.99 0.42 7.40
N GLY A 180 7.76 1.61 6.85
CA GLY A 180 8.52 2.83 7.16
C GLY A 180 9.61 3.21 6.16
N ALA A 181 9.57 2.70 4.92
CA ALA A 181 10.44 3.20 3.86
C ALA A 181 9.97 4.57 3.37
N ASN A 182 10.91 5.50 3.20
CA ASN A 182 10.65 6.88 2.84
C ASN A 182 10.41 7.05 1.33
N GLY A 183 9.60 8.06 0.98
CA GLY A 183 9.39 8.44 -0.42
C GLY A 183 8.45 7.53 -1.21
N PHE A 184 7.78 6.59 -0.53
CA PHE A 184 6.79 5.72 -1.17
C PHE A 184 5.36 6.18 -0.87
N ALA A 185 4.58 6.37 -1.94
CA ALA A 185 3.13 6.52 -1.91
C ALA A 185 2.49 5.30 -2.58
N LYS A 186 1.26 4.96 -2.20
CA LYS A 186 0.50 3.90 -2.88
C LYS A 186 -0.31 4.54 -4.01
N PRO A 187 0.02 4.33 -5.30
CA PRO A 187 -0.84 4.77 -6.40
C PRO A 187 -2.09 3.88 -6.48
N ASP A 188 -3.00 4.04 -5.51
CA ASP A 188 -4.29 3.36 -5.49
C ASP A 188 -5.35 4.12 -6.27
N ASN A 189 -6.56 3.58 -6.32
CA ASN A 189 -7.66 4.18 -7.07
C ASN A 189 -8.02 5.60 -6.59
N VAL A 190 -7.75 5.94 -5.33
CA VAL A 190 -8.02 7.28 -4.79
C VAL A 190 -6.97 8.26 -5.31
N LEU A 191 -5.69 7.94 -5.14
CA LEU A 191 -4.60 8.79 -5.63
C LEU A 191 -4.63 8.91 -7.15
N THR A 192 -4.87 7.82 -7.88
CA THR A 192 -5.03 7.83 -9.33
C THR A 192 -6.18 8.75 -9.75
N TYR A 193 -7.35 8.65 -9.12
CA TYR A 193 -8.49 9.51 -9.46
C TYR A 193 -8.16 11.00 -9.27
N ILE A 194 -7.58 11.35 -8.12
CA ILE A 194 -7.25 12.75 -7.81
C ILE A 194 -6.17 13.29 -8.76
N MET A 195 -5.07 12.56 -8.95
CA MET A 195 -3.94 13.04 -9.74
C MET A 195 -4.27 13.15 -11.23
N THR A 196 -5.00 12.19 -11.79
CA THR A 196 -5.46 12.25 -13.19
C THR A 196 -6.54 13.32 -13.37
N GLY A 197 -7.49 13.42 -12.44
CA GLY A 197 -8.55 14.42 -12.46
C GLY A 197 -8.03 15.86 -12.42
N LEU A 198 -6.94 16.10 -11.68
CA LEU A 198 -6.25 17.39 -11.62
C LEU A 198 -5.26 17.63 -12.77
N LYS A 199 -5.14 16.67 -13.70
CA LYS A 199 -4.19 16.69 -14.83
C LYS A 199 -2.74 16.85 -14.36
N LEU A 200 -2.37 16.09 -13.33
CA LEU A 200 -0.99 16.00 -12.80
C LEU A 200 -0.29 14.69 -13.16
N ALA A 201 -1.05 13.68 -13.57
CA ALA A 201 -0.55 12.37 -13.94
C ALA A 201 -1.38 11.77 -15.08
N ASP A 202 -0.76 10.87 -15.83
CA ASP A 202 -1.45 9.91 -16.68
C ASP A 202 -2.06 8.78 -15.84
N ASP A 203 -3.03 8.05 -16.40
CA ASP A 203 -3.72 6.94 -15.74
C ASP A 203 -2.86 5.66 -15.69
N ASN A 204 -1.76 5.72 -14.95
CA ASN A 204 -0.91 4.58 -14.63
C ASN A 204 -0.16 4.78 -13.31
N ASP A 205 0.16 3.67 -12.64
CA ASP A 205 0.76 3.66 -11.30
C ASP A 205 2.04 4.51 -11.18
N GLU A 206 2.92 4.45 -12.18
CA GLU A 206 4.22 5.15 -12.16
C GLU A 206 4.04 6.65 -12.31
N SER A 207 3.19 7.11 -13.23
CA SER A 207 2.90 8.53 -13.41
C SER A 207 2.25 9.12 -12.15
N VAL A 208 1.34 8.39 -11.52
CA VAL A 208 0.71 8.82 -10.26
C VAL A 208 1.75 8.89 -9.14
N PHE A 209 2.61 7.88 -9.01
CA PHE A 209 3.70 7.87 -8.04
C PHE A 209 4.66 9.06 -8.22
N LYS A 210 5.02 9.38 -9.46
CA LYS A 210 5.85 10.56 -9.80
C LYS A 210 5.17 11.87 -9.42
N ALA A 211 3.89 12.02 -9.75
CA ALA A 211 3.14 13.24 -9.43
C ALA A 211 3.05 13.49 -7.91
N VAL A 212 2.84 12.43 -7.12
CA VAL A 212 2.83 12.54 -5.64
C VAL A 212 4.20 12.95 -5.10
N ASN A 213 5.29 12.36 -5.61
CA ASN A 213 6.65 12.72 -5.19
C ASN A 213 7.01 14.17 -5.58
N LEU A 214 6.66 14.60 -6.80
CA LEU A 214 6.89 15.99 -7.22
C LEU A 214 6.10 16.97 -6.35
N MET A 215 4.85 16.66 -6.01
CA MET A 215 4.04 17.49 -5.10
C MET A 215 4.67 17.56 -3.70
N ALA A 216 5.24 16.47 -3.21
CA ALA A 216 5.95 16.43 -1.93
C ALA A 216 7.18 17.35 -1.94
N GLU A 217 7.98 17.30 -2.99
CA GLU A 217 9.13 18.18 -3.21
C GLU A 217 8.71 19.66 -3.25
N ASP A 218 7.70 19.99 -4.07
CA ASP A 218 7.23 21.37 -4.27
C ASP A 218 6.62 22.03 -3.04
N THR A 219 6.13 21.21 -2.11
CA THR A 219 5.47 21.64 -0.88
C THR A 219 6.35 21.48 0.36
N ASN A 220 7.58 21.00 0.19
CA ASN A 220 8.49 20.64 1.29
C ASN A 220 7.78 19.78 2.36
N THR A 221 7.00 18.80 1.91
CA THR A 221 6.20 17.89 2.74
C THR A 221 6.60 16.45 2.43
N SER A 222 6.51 15.54 3.39
CA SER A 222 6.85 14.14 3.10
C SER A 222 5.81 13.49 2.18
N VAL A 223 6.28 12.58 1.31
CA VAL A 223 5.43 11.79 0.41
C VAL A 223 4.31 11.07 1.15
N PHE A 224 4.61 10.54 2.35
CA PHE A 224 3.63 9.90 3.23
C PHE A 224 2.48 10.84 3.59
N ILE A 225 2.77 12.09 3.93
CA ILE A 225 1.74 13.06 4.31
C ILE A 225 0.90 13.47 3.09
N ILE A 226 1.50 13.64 1.91
CA ILE A 226 0.74 13.87 0.67
C ILE A 226 -0.23 12.71 0.41
N ASP A 227 0.28 11.47 0.42
CA ASP A 227 -0.52 10.25 0.24
C ASP A 227 -1.68 10.20 1.24
N ARG A 228 -1.41 10.39 2.54
CA ARG A 228 -2.44 10.30 3.58
C ARG A 228 -3.50 11.37 3.47
N VAL A 229 -3.13 12.62 3.20
CA VAL A 229 -4.10 13.71 3.02
C VAL A 229 -5.04 13.41 1.85
N LEU A 230 -4.50 13.05 0.70
CA LEU A 230 -5.30 12.76 -0.50
C LEU A 230 -6.14 11.49 -0.32
N TRP A 231 -5.59 10.47 0.30
CA TRP A 231 -6.28 9.22 0.60
C TRP A 231 -7.45 9.45 1.57
N LEU A 232 -7.24 10.24 2.64
CA LEU A 232 -8.30 10.65 3.55
C LEU A 232 -9.43 11.38 2.82
N ILE A 233 -9.09 12.33 1.94
CA ILE A 233 -10.09 13.05 1.13
C ILE A 233 -10.91 12.08 0.27
N GLY A 234 -10.29 11.11 -0.39
CA GLY A 234 -10.98 10.29 -1.38
C GLY A 234 -11.57 8.98 -0.90
N THR A 235 -11.26 8.54 0.31
CA THR A 235 -11.79 7.28 0.86
C THR A 235 -13.25 7.43 1.29
N SER A 236 -14.11 6.65 0.65
CA SER A 236 -15.57 6.67 0.82
C SER A 236 -16.09 5.54 1.69
N ASP A 237 -15.21 4.72 2.28
CA ASP A 237 -15.63 3.59 3.10
C ASP A 237 -15.96 4.05 4.54
N ALA A 238 -17.24 3.97 4.92
CA ALA A 238 -17.71 4.34 6.26
C ALA A 238 -17.16 3.41 7.36
N SER A 239 -16.71 2.21 6.98
CA SER A 239 -16.07 1.26 7.90
C SER A 239 -14.61 1.61 8.18
N VAL A 240 -13.95 2.34 7.26
CA VAL A 240 -12.53 2.70 7.37
C VAL A 240 -12.38 4.05 8.06
N ILE A 241 -13.17 5.07 7.68
CA ILE A 241 -13.13 6.40 8.30
C ILE A 241 -14.57 6.93 8.47
N LYS A 242 -15.09 6.85 9.70
CA LYS A 242 -16.38 7.48 10.12
C LYS A 242 -16.26 8.99 10.35
N GLU A 243 -15.09 9.55 10.06
CA GLU A 243 -14.58 10.78 10.68
C GLU A 243 -14.60 11.96 9.70
N ILE A 244 -14.94 11.69 8.45
CA ILE A 244 -15.07 12.68 7.36
C ILE A 244 -16.55 12.81 7.02
N GLU A 245 -17.08 14.02 7.18
CA GLU A 245 -18.41 14.38 6.74
C GLU A 245 -18.51 14.23 5.23
N ARG A 246 -19.55 13.52 4.79
CA ARG A 246 -19.80 13.28 3.36
C ARG A 246 -20.97 14.13 2.92
N LYS A 247 -20.73 15.00 1.94
CA LYS A 247 -21.81 15.62 1.17
C LYS A 247 -22.35 14.60 0.16
N ARG A 248 -23.53 14.82 -0.43
CA ARG A 248 -24.10 13.92 -1.45
C ARG A 248 -23.14 13.82 -2.65
N GLY A 249 -22.40 12.71 -2.78
CA GLY A 249 -21.33 12.47 -3.78
C GLY A 249 -20.14 11.72 -3.15
N SER A 250 -19.02 11.50 -3.86
CA SER A 250 -17.75 11.19 -3.19
C SER A 250 -16.90 12.44 -3.00
N ASN A 251 -16.28 12.52 -1.82
CA ASN A 251 -15.39 13.62 -1.44
C ASN A 251 -14.23 13.86 -2.42
N LYS A 252 -13.68 12.82 -3.07
CA LYS A 252 -12.66 12.98 -4.13
C LYS A 252 -13.17 13.72 -5.36
N GLU A 253 -14.40 13.49 -5.81
CA GLU A 253 -14.93 14.17 -7.00
C GLU A 253 -15.23 15.63 -6.70
N ASP A 254 -15.81 15.89 -5.53
CA ASP A 254 -16.07 17.26 -5.06
C ASP A 254 -14.77 18.04 -4.88
N PHE A 255 -13.75 17.42 -4.27
CA PHE A 255 -12.42 18.00 -4.14
C PHE A 255 -11.82 18.37 -5.50
N VAL A 256 -11.78 17.44 -6.45
CA VAL A 256 -11.24 17.69 -7.79
C VAL A 256 -11.97 18.85 -8.47
N LYS A 257 -13.30 18.92 -8.39
CA LYS A 257 -14.08 20.04 -8.97
C LYS A 257 -13.74 21.38 -8.34
N ILE A 258 -13.68 21.46 -7.00
CA ILE A 258 -13.36 22.69 -6.26
C ILE A 258 -11.97 23.20 -6.61
N VAL A 259 -10.99 22.30 -6.69
CA VAL A 259 -9.62 22.66 -6.99
C VAL A 259 -9.46 23.10 -8.45
N LEU A 260 -10.10 22.41 -9.39
CA LEU A 260 -10.08 22.80 -10.81
C LEU A 260 -10.69 24.18 -11.03
N SER A 261 -11.78 24.56 -10.35
CA SER A 261 -12.34 25.91 -10.49
C SER A 261 -11.33 26.96 -10.03
N LYS A 262 -10.69 26.76 -8.88
CA LYS A 262 -9.69 27.68 -8.35
C LYS A 262 -8.45 27.82 -9.23
N ILE A 263 -8.04 26.76 -9.91
CA ILE A 263 -6.87 26.77 -10.79
C ILE A 263 -7.20 27.42 -12.14
N ASN A 264 -8.44 27.31 -12.62
CA ASN A 264 -8.86 27.91 -13.88
C ASN A 264 -9.28 29.38 -13.75
N ASP A 265 -9.65 29.82 -12.55
CA ASP A 265 -10.03 31.21 -12.25
C ASP A 265 -8.80 32.12 -11.96
N ASN A 266 -7.58 31.56 -11.89
CA ASN A 266 -6.30 32.25 -11.70
C ASN A 266 -5.39 32.11 -12.93
#